data_AF-A0A9Q1F3J6-F1
#
_entry.id   AF-A0A9Q1F3J6-F1
#
_cell.length_a   1.000
_cell.length_b   1.000
_cell.length_c   1.000
_cell.angle_alpha   90.00
_cell.angle_beta   90.00
_cell.angle_gamma   90.00
#
_symmetry.space_group_name_H-M   'P 1'
#
loop_
_entity.id
_entity.type
_entity.pdbx_description
1 polymer ?
#
loop_
_entity_poly.entity_id
_entity_poly.type
_entity_poly.pdbx_seq_one_letter_code
_entity_poly.pdbx_strand_id
1 'polypeptide(L)'
;MGTVFLPAQTAHSLLRRLRRANSLLEEIKQGNIQRECWEESCSYEEAREAFENDEKTRRFWEEYVREKSQGGPGGLESGAGQFQSLYLILLLLVGILLIGMVMVAVWRCHSHKLFQRSSGSGHSGRDPSPSFVFMDRHGRSYHPDGTPAP
;
A
#
# COMPACT_ATOMS: atom_id res chain seq x y z
N MET A 1 50.00 -1.75 7.11
CA MET A 1 49.54 -1.04 5.89
C MET A 1 48.23 -1.67 5.48
N GLY A 2 47.09 -1.14 5.97
CA GLY A 2 45.77 -1.68 5.63
C GLY A 2 45.37 -1.25 4.23
N THR A 3 44.85 -2.18 3.43
CA THR A 3 44.35 -1.90 2.08
C THR A 3 43.11 -1.00 2.17
N VAL A 4 43.22 0.23 1.67
CA VAL A 4 42.13 1.23 1.67
C VAL A 4 41.07 0.94 0.61
N PHE A 5 41.32 0.00 -0.30
CA PHE A 5 40.40 -0.37 -1.37
C PHE A 5 39.80 -1.75 -1.10
N LEU A 6 38.47 -1.85 -1.19
CA LEU A 6 37.78 -3.13 -1.20
C LEU A 6 38.04 -3.87 -2.52
N PRO A 7 38.12 -5.21 -2.51
CA PRO A 7 38.16 -6.01 -3.73
C PRO A 7 36.97 -5.69 -4.64
N ALA A 8 37.17 -5.70 -5.96
CA ALA A 8 36.15 -5.29 -6.95
C ALA A 8 34.79 -5.97 -6.72
N GLN A 9 34.82 -7.28 -6.43
CA GLN A 9 33.64 -8.09 -6.10
C GLN A 9 32.82 -7.51 -4.92
N THR A 10 33.49 -7.01 -3.88
CA THR A 10 32.86 -6.42 -2.69
C THR A 10 32.47 -4.95 -2.90
N ALA A 11 33.22 -4.22 -3.73
CA ALA A 11 32.85 -2.85 -4.10
C ALA A 11 31.55 -2.82 -4.92
N HIS A 12 31.34 -3.80 -5.80
CA HIS A 12 30.12 -3.95 -6.61
C HIS A 12 28.88 -4.27 -5.77
N SER A 13 29.01 -4.94 -4.62
CA SER A 13 27.87 -5.24 -3.74
C SER A 13 27.44 -4.05 -2.87
N LEU A 14 28.36 -3.12 -2.59
CA LEU A 14 28.09 -1.91 -1.79
C LEU A 14 27.59 -0.73 -2.64
N LEU A 15 28.12 -0.55 -3.85
CA LEU A 15 27.65 0.46 -4.80
C LEU A 15 26.46 -0.08 -5.59
N ARG A 16 25.34 -0.28 -4.90
CA ARG A 16 24.05 -0.56 -5.53
C ARG A 16 23.56 0.71 -6.22
N ARG A 17 24.17 1.07 -7.35
CA ARG A 17 23.80 2.21 -8.19
C ARG A 17 22.32 2.05 -8.55
N LEU A 18 21.47 2.95 -8.08
CA LEU A 18 20.10 3.09 -8.57
C LEU A 18 20.20 3.50 -10.05
N ARG A 19 20.24 2.52 -10.95
CA ARG A 19 20.27 2.71 -12.40
C ARG A 19 18.93 3.31 -12.82
N ARG A 20 18.95 4.55 -13.30
CA ARG A 20 17.87 5.11 -14.11
C ARG A 20 18.17 4.69 -15.54
N ALA A 21 17.48 3.67 -16.04
CA ALA A 21 17.31 3.53 -17.48
C ALA A 21 16.48 4.74 -17.98
N ASN A 22 16.74 5.19 -19.20
CA ASN A 22 16.03 6.29 -19.88
C ASN A 22 16.30 7.67 -19.23
N SER A 23 17.55 8.09 -19.15
CA SER A 23 17.82 9.52 -18.90
C SER A 23 17.44 10.34 -20.14
N LEU A 24 16.78 11.49 -19.96
CA LEU A 24 16.25 12.35 -21.06
C LEU A 24 17.28 12.80 -22.12
N LEU A 25 18.57 12.51 -21.94
CA LEU A 25 19.67 12.85 -22.87
C LEU A 25 20.54 11.64 -23.23
N GLU A 26 20.10 10.42 -22.92
CA GLU A 26 20.86 9.18 -23.13
C GLU A 26 21.06 8.85 -24.62
N GLU A 27 20.11 9.26 -25.48
CA GLU A 27 20.15 9.10 -26.94
C GLU A 27 21.31 9.86 -27.65
N ILE A 28 21.97 10.80 -26.97
CA ILE A 28 23.14 11.53 -27.52
C ILE A 28 24.43 10.70 -27.33
N LYS A 29 24.40 9.72 -26.43
CA LYS A 29 25.58 8.93 -26.08
C LYS A 29 25.77 7.80 -27.08
N GLN A 30 27.02 7.47 -27.37
CA GLN A 30 27.34 6.31 -28.20
C GLN A 30 26.86 5.01 -27.53
N GLY A 31 26.15 4.19 -28.32
CA GLY A 31 25.63 2.89 -27.91
C GLY A 31 26.74 1.98 -27.41
N ASN A 32 26.48 1.27 -26.31
CA ASN A 32 27.45 0.38 -25.69
C ASN A 32 26.76 -0.84 -25.07
N ILE A 33 26.91 -2.00 -25.71
CA ILE A 33 26.29 -3.26 -25.29
C ILE A 33 26.61 -3.67 -23.85
N GLN A 34 27.82 -3.43 -23.35
CA GLN A 34 28.18 -3.75 -21.98
C GLN A 34 27.39 -2.90 -20.99
N ARG A 35 27.30 -1.59 -21.23
CA ARG A 35 26.58 -0.66 -20.36
C ARG A 35 25.06 -0.83 -20.48
N GLU A 36 24.55 -0.83 -21.71
CA GLU A 36 23.11 -0.73 -21.97
C GLU A 36 22.38 -2.07 -21.81
N CYS A 37 23.01 -3.18 -22.22
CA CYS A 37 22.35 -4.49 -22.21
C CYS A 37 22.84 -5.42 -21.08
N TRP A 38 24.14 -5.48 -20.80
CA TRP A 38 24.64 -6.37 -19.73
C TRP A 38 24.44 -5.77 -18.34
N GLU A 39 24.81 -4.49 -18.20
CA GLU A 39 24.65 -3.73 -16.97
C GLU A 39 23.22 -3.19 -16.80
N GLU A 40 22.63 -2.64 -17.85
CA GLU A 40 21.26 -2.13 -17.87
C GLU A 40 20.29 -3.10 -18.57
N SER A 41 19.04 -2.71 -18.75
CA SER A 41 18.07 -3.44 -19.56
C SER A 41 17.81 -2.65 -20.82
N CYS A 42 18.28 -3.14 -21.96
CA CYS A 42 18.12 -2.47 -23.24
C CYS A 42 16.93 -2.99 -24.05
N SER A 43 16.44 -2.16 -24.97
CA SER A 43 15.53 -2.53 -26.05
C SER A 43 16.29 -3.12 -27.25
N TYR A 44 15.57 -3.79 -28.16
CA TYR A 44 16.17 -4.34 -29.38
C TYR A 44 16.80 -3.23 -30.25
N GLU A 45 16.20 -2.05 -30.26
CA GLU A 45 16.65 -0.92 -31.07
C GLU A 45 17.96 -0.34 -30.55
N GLU A 46 18.12 -0.26 -29.23
CA GLU A 46 19.39 0.15 -28.60
C GLU A 46 20.51 -0.87 -28.87
N ALA A 47 20.18 -2.18 -28.83
CA ALA A 47 21.14 -3.21 -29.22
C ALA A 47 21.55 -3.08 -30.70
N ARG A 48 20.59 -2.75 -31.59
CA ARG A 48 20.83 -2.52 -33.01
C ARG A 48 21.74 -1.32 -33.26
N GLU A 49 21.51 -0.23 -32.55
CA GLU A 49 22.35 0.98 -32.59
C GLU A 49 23.77 0.71 -32.11
N ALA A 50 23.95 -0.10 -31.07
CA ALA A 50 25.28 -0.40 -30.54
C ALA A 50 26.12 -1.35 -31.43
N PHE A 51 25.49 -2.21 -32.24
CA PHE A 51 26.19 -3.10 -33.18
C PHE A 51 26.29 -2.55 -34.61
N GLU A 52 25.47 -1.55 -34.96
CA GLU A 52 25.28 -1.00 -36.33
C GLU A 52 25.07 -2.10 -37.40
N ASN A 53 24.57 -3.27 -36.99
CA ASN A 53 24.46 -4.44 -37.86
C ASN A 53 23.34 -5.39 -37.40
N ASP A 54 22.36 -5.60 -38.26
CA ASP A 54 21.16 -6.38 -37.94
C ASP A 54 21.45 -7.87 -37.67
N GLU A 55 22.37 -8.48 -38.43
CA GLU A 55 22.71 -9.90 -38.29
C GLU A 55 23.40 -10.19 -36.96
N LYS A 56 24.31 -9.31 -36.54
CA LYS A 56 24.98 -9.41 -35.22
C LYS A 56 24.00 -9.16 -34.08
N THR A 57 23.14 -8.16 -34.24
CA THR A 57 22.12 -7.82 -33.25
C THR A 57 21.16 -8.96 -33.01
N ARG A 58 20.68 -9.63 -34.07
CA ARG A 58 19.78 -10.78 -33.94
C ARG A 58 20.41 -11.91 -33.12
N ARG A 59 21.65 -12.30 -33.44
CA ARG A 59 22.37 -13.36 -32.71
C ARG A 59 22.60 -13.00 -31.26
N PHE A 60 22.99 -11.75 -31.01
CA PHE A 60 23.14 -11.23 -29.65
C PHE A 60 21.81 -11.25 -28.90
N TRP A 61 20.72 -10.79 -29.54
CA TRP A 61 19.41 -10.66 -28.91
C TRP A 61 18.81 -12.01 -28.51
N GLU A 62 18.96 -13.02 -29.37
CA GLU A 62 18.56 -14.40 -29.06
C GLU A 62 19.25 -14.92 -27.79
N GLU A 63 20.57 -14.71 -27.70
CA GLU A 63 21.38 -15.09 -26.55
C GLU A 63 21.03 -14.28 -25.30
N TYR A 64 20.86 -12.97 -25.46
CA TYR A 64 20.52 -12.03 -24.40
C TYR A 64 19.19 -12.40 -23.72
N VAL A 65 18.14 -12.64 -24.52
CA VAL A 65 16.82 -13.06 -24.02
C VAL A 65 16.91 -14.42 -23.33
N ARG A 66 17.69 -15.34 -23.90
CA ARG A 66 17.91 -16.66 -23.33
C ARG A 66 18.64 -16.58 -21.97
N GLU A 67 19.68 -15.78 -21.85
CA GLU A 67 20.45 -15.66 -20.60
C GLU A 67 19.65 -14.93 -19.51
N LYS A 68 18.98 -13.83 -19.87
CA LYS A 68 18.13 -13.08 -18.94
C LYS A 68 16.93 -13.91 -18.46
N SER A 69 16.41 -14.82 -19.29
CA SER A 69 15.35 -15.76 -18.86
C SER A 69 15.86 -16.93 -18.01
N GLN A 70 17.16 -17.25 -18.07
CA GLN A 70 17.77 -18.38 -17.36
C GLN A 70 18.44 -17.99 -16.03
N GLY A 71 18.64 -16.69 -15.75
CA GLY A 71 19.29 -16.16 -14.53
C GLY A 71 18.49 -16.22 -13.22
N GLY A 72 17.38 -16.98 -13.14
CA GLY A 72 16.63 -17.17 -11.90
C GLY A 72 16.00 -18.56 -11.79
N PRO A 73 15.85 -19.13 -10.59
CA PRO A 73 15.00 -20.29 -10.37
C PRO A 73 13.55 -19.84 -10.53
N GLY A 74 13.08 -19.76 -11.77
CA GLY A 74 11.80 -19.13 -12.10
C GLY A 74 11.58 -19.00 -13.60
N GLY A 75 12.07 -19.94 -14.40
CA GLY A 75 11.74 -20.04 -15.81
C GLY A 75 10.28 -20.43 -16.00
N LEU A 76 9.37 -19.47 -15.91
CA LEU A 76 8.01 -19.58 -16.44
C LEU A 76 7.37 -18.20 -16.70
N GLU A 77 8.03 -17.28 -17.41
CA GLU A 77 7.35 -16.06 -17.88
C GLU A 77 7.66 -15.74 -19.36
N SER A 78 7.40 -16.71 -20.25
CA SER A 78 7.09 -16.45 -21.67
C SER A 78 5.58 -16.62 -21.98
N GLY A 79 4.74 -16.67 -20.95
CA GLY A 79 3.28 -16.79 -21.06
C GLY A 79 2.51 -16.12 -19.90
N ALA A 80 3.12 -15.16 -19.20
CA ALA A 80 2.59 -14.61 -17.94
C ALA A 80 2.07 -13.16 -18.03
N GLY A 81 1.73 -12.68 -19.22
CA GLY A 81 1.00 -11.41 -19.38
C GLY A 81 -0.42 -11.43 -18.76
N GLN A 82 -0.94 -12.61 -18.42
CA GLN A 82 -2.31 -12.75 -17.90
C GLN A 82 -2.39 -12.95 -16.38
N PHE A 83 -1.42 -13.62 -15.74
CA PHE A 83 -1.56 -14.02 -14.33
C PHE A 83 -0.99 -13.01 -13.32
N GLN A 84 0.11 -12.33 -13.65
CA GLN A 84 0.68 -11.24 -12.84
C GLN A 84 -0.31 -10.08 -12.68
N SER A 85 -1.01 -9.74 -13.77
CA SER A 85 -2.03 -8.70 -13.79
C SER A 85 -3.23 -9.04 -12.88
N LEU A 86 -3.70 -10.29 -12.91
CA LEU A 86 -4.83 -10.73 -12.08
C LEU A 86 -4.50 -10.74 -10.59
N TYR A 87 -3.27 -11.08 -10.20
CA TYR A 87 -2.85 -11.02 -8.80
C TYR A 87 -2.82 -9.58 -8.26
N LEU A 88 -2.29 -8.63 -9.05
CA LEU A 88 -2.30 -7.21 -8.69
C LEU A 88 -3.72 -6.65 -8.60
N ILE A 89 -4.59 -7.00 -9.55
CA ILE A 89 -6.00 -6.62 -9.52
C ILE A 89 -6.70 -7.21 -8.29
N LEU A 90 -6.48 -8.50 -7.99
CA LEU A 90 -7.05 -9.15 -6.82
C LEU A 90 -6.59 -8.49 -5.51
N LEU A 91 -5.30 -8.16 -5.39
CA LEU A 91 -4.72 -7.48 -4.23
C LEU A 91 -5.33 -6.07 -4.04
N LEU A 92 -5.51 -5.33 -5.14
CA LEU A 92 -6.18 -4.02 -5.12
C LEU A 92 -7.64 -4.12 -4.73
N LEU A 93 -8.38 -5.09 -5.28
CA LEU A 93 -9.79 -5.31 -4.95
C LEU A 93 -9.98 -5.69 -3.48
N VAL A 94 -9.15 -6.60 -2.95
CA VAL A 94 -9.17 -6.96 -1.52
C VAL A 94 -8.86 -5.73 -0.65
N GLY A 95 -7.85 -4.93 -1.02
CA GLY A 95 -7.52 -3.70 -0.32
C GLY A 95 -8.68 -2.69 -0.29
N ILE A 96 -9.33 -2.45 -1.44
CA ILE A 96 -10.49 -1.55 -1.56
C ILE A 96 -11.66 -2.05 -0.70
N LEU A 97 -11.93 -3.35 -0.68
CA LEU A 97 -12.98 -3.93 0.16
C LEU A 97 -12.70 -3.75 1.65
N LEU A 98 -11.46 -3.96 2.09
CA LEU A 98 -11.06 -3.74 3.49
C LEU A 98 -11.22 -2.27 3.89
N ILE A 99 -10.78 -1.34 3.03
CA ILE A 99 -10.95 0.10 3.26
C ILE A 99 -12.44 0.44 3.32
N GLY A 100 -13.26 -0.06 2.40
CA GLY A 100 -14.71 0.14 2.40
C GLY A 100 -15.37 -0.36 3.68
N MET A 101 -15.00 -1.55 4.16
CA MET A 101 -15.51 -2.11 5.43
C MET A 101 -15.16 -1.24 6.63
N VAL A 102 -13.93 -0.72 6.70
CA VAL A 102 -13.50 0.20 7.76
C VAL A 102 -14.26 1.53 7.66
N MET A 103 -14.39 2.10 6.47
CA MET A 103 -15.13 3.34 6.24
C MET A 103 -16.61 3.19 6.62
N VAL A 104 -17.25 2.08 6.29
CA VAL A 104 -18.63 1.77 6.71
C VAL A 104 -18.73 1.59 8.21
N ALA A 105 -17.79 0.88 8.85
CA ALA A 105 -17.78 0.73 10.31
C ALA A 105 -17.61 2.07 11.04
N VAL A 106 -16.68 2.91 10.57
CA VAL A 106 -16.47 4.27 11.08
C VAL A 106 -17.70 5.14 10.82
N TRP A 107 -18.28 5.08 9.62
CA TRP A 107 -19.50 5.81 9.28
C TRP A 107 -20.66 5.38 10.17
N ARG A 108 -20.88 4.07 10.38
CA ARG A 108 -21.92 3.54 11.26
C ARG A 108 -21.71 3.98 12.70
N CYS A 109 -20.46 3.97 13.18
CA CYS A 109 -20.11 4.45 14.51
C CYS A 109 -20.35 5.96 14.64
N HIS A 110 -19.95 6.74 13.63
CA HIS A 110 -20.10 8.18 13.60
C HIS A 110 -21.56 8.62 13.39
N SER A 111 -22.34 7.91 12.58
CA SER A 111 -23.77 8.16 12.38
C SER A 111 -24.55 7.83 13.65
N HIS A 112 -24.12 6.80 14.39
CA HIS A 112 -24.68 6.53 15.71
C HIS A 112 -24.37 7.67 16.69
N LYS A 113 -23.18 8.28 16.59
CA LYS A 113 -22.83 9.50 17.36
C LYS A 113 -23.58 10.75 16.88
N LEU A 114 -23.87 10.90 15.59
CA LEU A 114 -24.71 12.00 15.07
C LEU A 114 -26.17 11.84 15.47
N PHE A 115 -26.69 10.61 15.51
CA PHE A 115 -28.02 10.31 16.03
C PHE A 115 -28.10 10.59 17.54
N GLN A 116 -27.06 10.25 18.30
CA GLN A 116 -26.97 10.61 19.73
C GLN A 116 -26.80 12.12 19.99
N ARG A 117 -26.20 12.87 19.07
CA ARG A 117 -26.16 14.36 19.17
C ARG A 117 -27.52 15.02 18.94
N SER A 118 -28.48 14.34 18.31
CA SER A 118 -29.88 14.84 18.18
C SER A 118 -30.68 14.68 19.49
N SER A 119 -30.28 13.78 20.39
CA SER A 119 -30.98 13.53 21.67
C SER A 119 -30.28 14.17 22.88
N GLY A 120 -29.33 15.08 22.66
CA GLY A 120 -28.50 15.65 23.72
C GLY A 120 -28.34 17.17 23.68
N SER A 121 -29.43 17.93 23.53
CA SER A 121 -29.56 19.34 23.97
C SER A 121 -30.96 19.87 23.66
N GLY A 122 -31.83 19.89 24.67
CA GLY A 122 -33.19 20.40 24.55
C GLY A 122 -33.91 20.34 25.89
N HIS A 123 -33.39 21.06 26.88
CA HIS A 123 -34.15 21.41 28.08
C HIS A 123 -35.14 22.51 27.72
N SER A 124 -36.45 22.22 27.69
CA SER A 124 -37.50 23.23 27.89
C SER A 124 -38.83 22.58 28.28
N GLY A 125 -39.17 22.73 29.56
CA GLY A 125 -40.53 22.98 30.05
C GLY A 125 -41.60 21.91 29.83
N ARG A 126 -41.77 21.01 30.81
CA ARG A 126 -43.09 20.68 31.37
C ARG A 126 -42.93 19.86 32.66
N ASP A 127 -43.35 20.44 33.77
CA ASP A 127 -43.70 19.70 34.98
C ASP A 127 -44.74 18.63 34.67
N PRO A 128 -44.60 17.46 35.29
CA PRO A 128 -45.61 17.03 36.23
C PRO A 128 -44.97 16.74 37.58
N SER A 129 -45.49 17.36 38.64
CA SER A 129 -45.13 17.11 40.03
C SER A 129 -44.89 15.61 40.31
N PRO A 130 -43.68 15.20 40.73
CA PRO A 130 -43.49 13.93 41.37
C PRO A 130 -43.65 14.12 42.88
N SER A 131 -44.72 13.57 43.45
CA SER A 131 -44.89 13.52 44.91
C SER A 131 -43.75 12.70 45.51
N PHE A 132 -42.80 13.37 46.13
CA PHE A 132 -41.67 12.75 46.82
C PHE A 132 -42.13 12.24 48.18
N VAL A 133 -42.17 10.92 48.34
CA VAL A 133 -42.41 10.27 49.63
C VAL A 133 -41.05 9.85 50.17
N PHE A 134 -40.70 10.33 51.37
CA PHE A 134 -39.41 9.99 51.99
C PHE A 134 -39.57 8.70 52.79
N MET A 135 -38.64 7.77 52.61
CA MET A 135 -38.56 6.53 53.40
C MET A 135 -37.49 6.68 54.48
N ASP A 136 -37.83 6.33 55.72
CA ASP A 136 -36.84 6.23 56.80
C ASP A 136 -36.04 4.91 56.73
N ARG A 137 -34.96 4.81 57.51
CA ARG A 137 -34.07 3.64 57.54
C ARG A 137 -34.76 2.35 58.02
N HIS A 138 -35.98 2.46 58.56
CA HIS A 138 -36.83 1.34 58.98
C HIS A 138 -37.95 1.02 57.96
N GLY A 139 -38.00 1.74 56.84
CA GLY A 139 -38.92 1.49 55.73
C GLY A 139 -40.33 2.03 55.91
N ARG A 140 -40.54 3.06 56.75
CA ARG A 140 -41.81 3.79 56.82
C ARG A 140 -41.84 4.99 55.90
N SER A 141 -42.99 5.16 55.25
CA SER A 141 -43.26 6.24 54.30
C SER A 141 -43.98 7.42 54.98
N TYR A 142 -43.47 8.64 54.75
CA TYR A 142 -44.05 9.87 55.29
C TYR A 142 -44.29 10.90 54.19
N HIS A 143 -45.35 11.69 54.35
CA HIS A 143 -45.58 12.88 53.52
C HIS A 143 -44.56 13.98 53.87
N PRO A 144 -44.30 14.94 52.96
CA PRO A 144 -43.36 16.04 53.20
C PRO A 144 -43.74 16.95 54.40
N ASP A 145 -44.99 16.90 54.88
CA ASP A 145 -45.45 17.58 56.11
C ASP A 145 -45.25 16.73 57.39
N GLY A 146 -44.53 15.61 57.28
CA GLY A 146 -44.16 14.73 58.41
C GLY A 146 -45.26 13.79 58.90
N THR A 147 -46.43 13.76 58.26
CA THR A 147 -47.52 12.82 58.60
C THR A 147 -47.30 11.43 58.02
N PRO A 148 -47.61 10.35 58.77
CA PRO A 148 -47.45 8.98 58.28
C PRO A 148 -48.45 8.67 57.16
N ALA A 149 -47.98 8.02 56.10
CA ALA A 149 -48.84 7.51 55.03
C ALA A 149 -49.51 6.19 55.46
N PRO A 150 -50.79 5.94 55.06
CA PRO A 150 -51.52 4.72 55.44
C PRO A 150 -50.91 3.44 54.86
#